data_AF-A0A1I2I208-F1
#
_entry.id   AF-A0A1I2I208-F1
#
_cell.length_a   1.000
_cell.length_b   1.000
_cell.length_c   1.000
_cell.angle_alpha   90.00
_cell.angle_beta   90.00
_cell.angle_gamma   90.00
#
_symmetry.space_group_name_H-M   'P 1'
#
loop_
_entity.id
_entity.type
_entity.pdbx_description
1 polymer ?
#
loop_
_entity_poly.entity_id
_entity_poly.type
_entity_poly.pdbx_seq_one_letter_code
_entity_poly.pdbx_strand_id
1 'polypeptide(L)' 'MTEPTIASRILWLAAGIAVGVVVPVLTFGYHVGECVDSVRPGGSFCRTGPAMGLPAAIVCCVVAAVFVVYALRRATRR' A
#
# COMPACT_ATOMS: atom_id res chain seq x y z
N MET A 1 -6.35 -21.73 -29.47
CA MET A 1 -6.69 -20.31 -29.30
C MET A 1 -7.70 -20.22 -28.17
N THR A 2 -7.22 -20.09 -26.93
CA THR A 2 -8.10 -19.88 -25.78
C THR A 2 -8.45 -18.40 -25.73
N GLU A 3 -9.70 -18.05 -26.02
CA GLU A 3 -10.19 -16.69 -25.81
C GLU A 3 -9.79 -16.21 -24.40
N PRO A 4 -9.27 -14.97 -24.26
CA PRO A 4 -9.22 -14.34 -22.95
C PRO A 4 -10.66 -14.12 -22.51
N THR A 5 -11.17 -15.07 -21.74
CA THR A 5 -12.54 -15.05 -21.23
C THR A 5 -12.73 -13.81 -20.36
N ILE A 6 -13.95 -13.25 -20.37
CA ILE A 6 -14.37 -12.12 -19.52
C ILE A 6 -13.93 -12.30 -18.06
N ALA A 7 -13.90 -13.54 -17.57
CA ALA A 7 -13.41 -13.93 -16.25
C ALA A 7 -11.96 -13.47 -15.98
N SER A 8 -11.06 -13.58 -16.97
CA SER A 8 -9.66 -13.13 -16.81
C SER A 8 -9.54 -11.62 -16.61
N ARG A 9 -10.37 -10.83 -17.31
CA ARG A 9 -10.39 -9.37 -17.16
C ARG A 9 -10.94 -8.94 -15.81
N ILE A 10 -12.03 -9.57 -15.39
CA ILE A 10 -12.63 -9.33 -14.07
C ILE A 10 -11.63 -9.67 -12.97
N LEU A 11 -10.88 -10.77 -13.11
CA LEU A 11 -9.83 -11.15 -12.17
C LEU A 11 -8.76 -10.06 -12.03
N TRP A 12 -8.23 -9.54 -13.15
CA TRP A 12 -7.20 -8.50 -13.11
C TRP A 12 -7.73 -7.16 -12.56
N LEU A 13 -8.98 -6.80 -12.85
CA LEU A 13 -9.63 -5.63 -12.26
C LEU A 13 -9.81 -5.79 -10.75
N ALA A 14 -10.33 -6.94 -10.31
CA ALA A 14 -10.52 -7.25 -8.89
C ALA A 14 -9.18 -7.27 -8.15
N ALA A 15 -8.14 -7.86 -8.73
CA ALA A 15 -6.80 -7.86 -8.16
C ALA A 15 -6.21 -6.45 -8.04
N GLY A 16 -6.38 -5.61 -9.07
CA GLY A 16 -5.95 -4.21 -9.03
C GLY A 16 -6.67 -3.42 -7.92
N ILE A 17 -8.00 -3.54 -7.82
CA ILE A 17 -8.79 -2.87 -6.78
C ILE A 17 -8.39 -3.38 -5.39
N ALA A 18 -8.27 -4.70 -5.22
CA ALA A 18 -7.87 -5.31 -3.96
C ALA A 18 -6.50 -4.78 -3.50
N VAL A 19 -5.48 -4.81 -4.37
CA VAL A 19 -4.14 -4.31 -4.03
C VAL A 19 -4.15 -2.79 -3.79
N GLY A 20 -4.87 -2.03 -4.61
CA GLY A 20 -4.98 -0.58 -4.50
C GLY A 20 -5.65 -0.08 -3.22
N VAL A 21 -6.49 -0.92 -2.58
CA VAL A 21 -7.15 -0.59 -1.31
C VAL A 21 -6.42 -1.21 -0.13
N VAL A 22 -6.07 -2.50 -0.20
CA VAL A 22 -5.49 -3.24 0.92
C VAL A 22 -4.11 -2.69 1.28
N VAL A 23 -3.27 -2.35 0.30
CA VAL A 23 -1.92 -1.86 0.60
C VAL A 23 -1.97 -0.53 1.36
N PRO A 24 -2.65 0.54 0.90
CA PRO A 24 -2.76 1.78 1.68
C PRO A 24 -3.36 1.59 3.07
N VAL A 25 -4.38 0.74 3.19
CA VAL A 25 -5.02 0.45 4.49
C VAL A 25 -4.04 -0.23 5.44
N LEU A 26 -3.23 -1.18 4.98
CA LEU A 26 -2.24 -1.83 5.83
C LEU A 26 -1.07 -0.89 6.16
N THR A 27 -0.61 -0.08 5.21
CA THR A 27 0.54 0.81 5.43
C THR A 27 0.21 1.98 6.35
N PHE A 28 -1.02 2.50 6.31
CA PHE A 28 -1.44 3.67 7.10
C PHE A 28 -2.42 3.33 8.23
N GLY A 29 -3.02 2.15 8.26
CA GLY A 29 -3.93 1.74 9.33
C GLY A 29 -3.22 1.24 10.57
N TYR A 30 -2.00 0.69 10.42
CA TYR A 30 -1.18 0.26 11.54
C TYR A 30 -0.21 1.36 11.97
N HIS A 31 -0.50 1.96 13.12
CA HIS A 31 0.35 2.96 13.74
C HIS A 31 1.13 2.39 14.91
N VAL A 32 2.39 2.77 15.02
CA VAL A 32 3.20 2.58 16.23
C VAL A 32 3.66 3.94 16.74
N GLY A 33 3.73 4.06 18.06
CA GLY A 33 4.24 5.23 18.74
C GLY A 33 5.58 4.92 19.37
N GLU A 34 6.54 5.82 19.20
CA GLU A 34 7.78 5.82 19.97
C GLU A 34 7.77 7.04 20.88
N CYS A 35 7.99 6.81 22.18
CA CYS A 35 8.19 7.88 23.15
C CYS A 35 9.66 7.91 23.53
N VAL A 36 10.29 9.06 23.31
CA VAL A 36 11.68 9.30 23.72
C VAL A 36 11.59 10.09 25.01
N ASP A 37 12.12 9.52 26.09
CA ASP A 37 12.21 10.19 27.38
C ASP A 37 13.60 10.81 27.54
N SER A 38 13.64 12.06 28.00
CA SER A 38 14.88 12.80 28.18
C SER A 38 14.97 13.38 29.59
N VAL A 39 16.18 13.44 30.12
CA VAL A 39 16.45 14.03 31.45
C VAL A 39 16.32 15.57 31.45
N ARG A 40 16.18 16.20 30.26
CA ARG A 40 16.04 17.65 30.13
C ARG A 40 14.56 18.04 30.07
N PRO A 41 14.11 19.05 30.83
CA PRO A 41 12.75 19.56 30.72
C PRO A 41 12.53 20.10 29.29
N GLY A 42 11.55 19.52 28.58
CA GLY A 42 11.22 19.85 27.19
C GLY A 42 11.83 18.95 26.11
N GLY A 43 12.68 17.98 26.47
CA GLY A 43 13.25 17.02 25.51
C GLY A 43 12.50 15.70 25.38
N SER A 44 11.49 15.44 26.23
CA SER A 44 10.62 14.27 26.09
C SER A 44 9.53 14.55 25.05
N PHE A 45 9.39 13.67 24.07
CA PHE A 45 8.33 13.75 23.06
C PHE A 45 7.90 12.35 22.61
N CYS A 46 6.64 12.23 22.21
CA CYS A 46 6.12 11.04 21.56
C CYS A 46 5.87 11.34 20.09
N ARG A 47 6.25 10.41 19.22
CA ARG A 47 6.00 10.47 17.79
C ARG A 47 5.19 9.26 17.38
N THR A 48 4.09 9.49 16.68
CA THR A 48 3.27 8.43 16.08
C THR A 48 3.51 8.41 14.57
N GLY A 49 3.55 7.21 14.01
CA GLY A 49 3.77 7.02 12.59
C GLY A 49 3.31 5.65 12.12
N PRO A 50 3.31 5.39 10.81
CA PRO A 50 3.06 4.06 10.28
C PRO A 50 4.10 3.08 10.83
N ALA A 51 3.66 1.86 11.18
CA ALA A 51 4.48 0.83 11.85
C ALA A 51 5.80 0.51 11.14
N MET A 52 5.75 0.51 9.81
CA MET A 52 6.88 0.23 8.93
C MET A 52 7.71 1.48 8.59
N GLY A 53 7.35 2.64 9.12
CA GLY A 53 7.98 3.93 8.82
C GLY A 53 7.50 4.57 7.52
N LEU A 54 7.58 5.90 7.47
CA LEU A 54 7.24 6.71 6.29
C LEU A 54 7.95 6.27 4.99
N PRO A 55 9.26 6.03 4.96
CA PRO A 55 9.93 5.66 3.70
C PRO A 55 9.45 4.31 3.17
N ALA A 56 9.24 3.32 4.04
CA ALA A 56 8.69 2.04 3.61
C ALA A 56 7.24 2.17 3.10
N ALA A 57 6.42 3.02 3.75
CA ALA A 57 5.05 3.30 3.31
C ALA A 57 5.01 3.89 1.90
N ILE A 58 5.88 4.85 1.60
CA ILE A 58 5.98 5.43 0.27
C ILE A 58 6.35 4.35 -0.76
N VAL A 59 7.37 3.54 -0.48
CA VAL A 59 7.81 2.47 -1.40
C VAL A 59 6.68 1.47 -1.66
N CYS A 60 5.99 1.01 -0.63
CA CYS A 60 4.86 0.08 -0.77
C CYS A 60 3.72 0.67 -1.62
N CYS A 61 3.37 1.94 -1.41
CA CYS A 61 2.35 2.62 -2.21
C CYS A 61 2.75 2.77 -3.68
N VAL A 62 4.03 3.08 -3.96
CA VAL A 62 4.54 3.18 -5.34
C VAL A 62 4.48 1.82 -6.03
N VAL A 63 4.92 0.75 -5.37
CA VAL A 63 4.86 -0.61 -5.91
C VAL A 63 3.41 -1.05 -6.16
N ALA A 64 2.51 -0.77 -5.22
CA ALA A 64 1.08 -1.04 -5.40
C ALA A 64 0.50 -0.27 -6.60
N ALA A 65 0.83 1.01 -6.76
CA ALA A 65 0.38 1.80 -7.90
C ALA A 65 0.88 1.23 -9.24
N VAL A 66 2.15 0.81 -9.31
CA VAL A 66 2.71 0.14 -10.50
C VAL A 66 1.96 -1.15 -10.80
N PHE A 67 1.65 -1.95 -9.77
CA PHE A 67 0.87 -3.18 -9.94
C PHE A 67 -0.55 -2.90 -10.45
N VAL A 68 -1.23 -1.87 -9.92
CA VAL A 68 -2.56 -1.46 -10.39
C VAL A 68 -2.52 -1.10 -11.87
N VAL A 69 -1.53 -0.30 -12.29
CA VAL A 69 -1.35 0.06 -13.71
C VAL A 69 -1.09 -1.18 -14.56
N TYR A 70 -0.28 -2.12 -14.08
CA TYR A 70 -0.03 -3.39 -14.77
C TYR A 70 -1.31 -4.24 -14.90
N ALA A 71 -2.08 -4.37 -13.82
CA ALA A 71 -3.34 -5.12 -13.80
C ALA A 71 -4.37 -4.51 -14.76
N LEU A 72 -4.49 -3.17 -14.78
CA LEU A 72 -5.34 -2.45 -15.73
C LEU A 72 -4.89 -2.68 -17.18
N ARG A 73 -3.58 -2.60 -17.45
CA ARG A 73 -3.02 -2.89 -18.79
C ARG A 73 -3.30 -4.33 -19.21
N ARG A 74 -3.24 -5.28 -18.29
CA ARG A 74 -3.49 -6.69 -18.58
C ARG A 74 -4.98 -7.01 -18.76
N ALA A 75 -5.86 -6.30 -18.05
CA ALA A 75 -7.31 -6.40 -18.25
C ALA A 75 -7.76 -5.82 -19.61
N THR A 76 -7.03 -4.83 -20.13
CA THR A 76 -7.36 -4.10 -21.38
C THR A 76 -6.69 -4.68 -22.62
N ARG A 77 -5.52 -5.32 -22.49
CA ARG A 77 -4.88 -6.03 -23.61
C ARG A 77 -5.70 -7.28 -23.96
N ARG A 78 -6.22 -7.30 -25.20
CA ARG A 78 -6.92 -8.43 -25.80
C ARG A 78 -5.99 -9.62 -25.97
#